data_AF-A0A7Y5EYR3-F1
#
_entry.id   AF-A0A7Y5EYR3-F1
#
_cell.length_a   1.000
_cell.length_b   1.000
_cell.length_c   1.000
_cell.angle_alpha   90.00
_cell.angle_beta   90.00
_cell.angle_gamma   90.00
#
_symmetry.space_group_name_H-M   'P 1'
#
loop_
_entity.id
_entity.type
_entity.pdbx_description
1 polymer ?
#
loop_
_entity_poly.entity_id
_entity_poly.type
_entity_poly.pdbx_seq_one_letter_code
_entity_poly.pdbx_strand_id
1 'polypeptide(L)'
;GDIFLVHKVTDLATKKDYYPDVFQSSFREISIVTSDTPVFDSSIFKEKVFVDMESSGFFEASSVFFGPDRIFIIKILSDFLEKNSITKNLIRRLVKENVLKIEDFLNRRVLSSKTNPTEESNLLSKKISENFQFTKTQSIQLNKKIISYNVRNKKLPGFLNKYIDKKTGSKQEGKTLLKEIFSALEE
;
A
#
# COMPACT_ATOMS: atom_id res chain seq x y z
N GLY A 1 20.82 -0.72 -15.09
CA GLY A 1 20.13 0.59 -14.99
C GLY A 1 18.63 0.48 -14.90
N ASP A 2 18.06 -0.70 -15.18
CA ASP A 2 16.65 -0.99 -14.96
C ASP A 2 16.26 -0.81 -13.48
N ILE A 3 15.03 -0.37 -13.26
CA ILE A 3 14.44 -0.17 -11.94
C ILE A 3 13.42 -1.28 -11.67
N PHE A 4 13.42 -1.77 -10.43
CA PHE A 4 12.59 -2.88 -9.99
C PHE A 4 11.96 -2.58 -8.63
N LEU A 5 10.78 -3.15 -8.40
CA LEU A 5 10.13 -3.20 -7.10
C LEU A 5 10.37 -4.58 -6.49
N VAL A 6 10.77 -4.63 -5.22
CA VAL A 6 11.05 -5.91 -4.55
C VAL A 6 9.79 -6.38 -3.84
N HIS A 7 9.31 -7.58 -4.18
CA HIS A 7 8.15 -8.23 -3.52
C HIS A 7 8.58 -9.32 -2.51
N LYS A 8 9.85 -9.73 -2.54
CA LYS A 8 10.43 -10.69 -1.61
C LYS A 8 11.91 -10.41 -1.39
N VAL A 9 12.34 -10.48 -0.13
CA VAL A 9 13.75 -10.44 0.28
C VAL A 9 14.08 -11.75 1.00
N THR A 10 15.16 -12.42 0.60
CA THR A 10 15.71 -13.58 1.32
C THR A 10 17.09 -13.23 1.88
N ASP A 11 17.25 -13.30 3.19
CA ASP A 11 18.52 -13.08 3.86
C ASP A 11 19.38 -14.35 3.82
N LEU A 12 20.59 -14.30 3.24
CA LEU A 12 21.43 -15.49 3.11
C LEU A 12 22.02 -15.98 4.43
N ALA A 13 22.27 -15.09 5.37
CA ALA A 13 22.90 -15.43 6.65
C ALA A 13 21.89 -16.11 7.57
N THR A 14 20.69 -15.55 7.67
CA THR A 14 19.64 -16.02 8.59
C THR A 14 18.64 -16.98 7.95
N LYS A 15 18.60 -17.05 6.61
CA LYS A 15 17.59 -17.78 5.82
C LYS A 15 16.16 -17.27 6.02
N LYS A 16 15.99 -16.09 6.60
CA LYS A 16 14.68 -15.47 6.77
C LYS A 16 14.20 -14.87 5.45
N ASP A 17 12.91 -15.02 5.21
CA ASP A 17 12.20 -14.36 4.12
C ASP A 17 11.38 -13.19 4.66
N TYR A 18 11.41 -12.07 3.93
CA TYR A 18 10.61 -10.89 4.18
C TYR A 18 9.79 -10.55 2.94
N TYR A 19 8.56 -10.10 3.16
CA TYR A 19 7.59 -9.85 2.10
C TYR A 19 7.06 -8.41 2.20
N PRO A 20 7.75 -7.43 1.60
CA PRO A 20 7.17 -6.13 1.34
C PRO A 20 5.89 -6.26 0.53
N ASP A 21 4.87 -5.48 0.87
CA ASP A 21 3.62 -5.52 0.11
C ASP A 21 3.81 -4.89 -1.28
N VAL A 22 3.04 -5.37 -2.24
CA VAL A 22 3.18 -4.99 -3.64
C VAL A 22 2.18 -3.87 -3.96
N PHE A 23 2.72 -2.71 -4.32
CA PHE A 23 1.92 -1.62 -4.87
C PHE A 23 1.88 -1.68 -6.39
N GLN A 24 0.68 -1.56 -6.97
CA GLN A 24 0.51 -1.53 -8.42
C GLN A 24 1.28 -0.34 -9.00
N SER A 25 2.39 -0.65 -9.66
CA SER A 25 3.28 0.32 -10.26
C SER A 25 3.67 -0.12 -11.67
N SER A 26 4.42 0.72 -12.37
CA SER A 26 5.00 0.38 -13.68
C SER A 26 6.33 -0.38 -13.57
N PHE A 27 6.81 -0.66 -12.36
CA PHE A 27 8.08 -1.35 -12.15
C PHE A 27 7.88 -2.85 -12.22
N ARG A 28 8.86 -3.54 -12.81
CA ARG A 28 8.90 -5.01 -12.78
C ARG A 28 9.21 -5.45 -11.35
N GLU A 29 8.50 -6.46 -10.90
CA GLU A 29 8.67 -7.02 -9.56
C GLU A 29 9.74 -8.10 -9.55
N ILE A 30 10.54 -8.13 -8.50
CA ILE A 30 11.63 -9.10 -8.33
C ILE A 30 11.69 -9.64 -6.91
N SER A 31 12.22 -10.86 -6.79
CA SER A 31 12.77 -11.35 -5.53
C SER A 31 14.25 -10.97 -5.48
N ILE A 32 14.72 -10.56 -4.30
CA ILE A 32 16.12 -10.23 -4.05
C ILE A 32 16.68 -11.05 -2.91
N VAL A 33 17.97 -11.29 -2.97
CA VAL A 33 18.74 -11.98 -1.95
C VAL A 33 19.68 -10.97 -1.28
N THR A 34 19.66 -10.89 0.05
CA THR A 34 20.59 -10.04 0.81
C THR A 34 21.76 -10.88 1.32
N SER A 35 22.98 -10.40 1.08
CA SER A 35 24.22 -11.01 1.53
C SER A 35 25.02 -10.06 2.42
N ASP A 36 25.58 -10.55 3.51
CA ASP A 36 26.44 -9.77 4.41
C ASP A 36 27.79 -9.44 3.76
N THR A 37 28.16 -10.13 2.68
CA THR A 37 29.42 -9.94 1.97
C THR A 37 29.20 -9.68 0.49
N PRO A 38 30.10 -8.94 -0.18
CA PRO A 38 30.02 -8.75 -1.62
C PRO A 38 30.06 -10.07 -2.38
N VAL A 39 29.09 -10.27 -3.27
CA VAL A 39 29.03 -11.45 -4.15
C VAL A 39 29.57 -11.08 -5.53
N PHE A 40 30.56 -11.84 -6.01
CA PHE A 40 31.17 -11.66 -7.34
C PHE A 40 31.06 -12.90 -8.23
N ASP A 41 30.49 -13.98 -7.70
CA ASP A 41 30.36 -15.25 -8.40
C ASP A 41 28.88 -15.67 -8.37
N SER A 42 28.23 -15.61 -9.54
CA SER A 42 26.84 -16.03 -9.69
C SER A 42 26.63 -17.54 -9.54
N SER A 43 27.69 -18.35 -9.67
CA SER A 43 27.59 -19.83 -9.66
C SER A 43 27.15 -20.39 -8.30
N ILE A 44 27.25 -19.60 -7.23
CA ILE A 44 26.75 -19.96 -5.91
C ILE A 44 25.22 -20.06 -5.86
N PHE A 45 24.53 -19.51 -6.86
CA PHE A 45 23.08 -19.55 -7.00
C PHE A 45 22.66 -20.53 -8.09
N LYS A 46 21.61 -21.32 -7.81
CA LYS A 46 21.05 -22.27 -8.77
C LYS A 46 20.31 -21.59 -9.93
N GLU A 47 19.89 -20.35 -9.73
CA GLU A 47 19.07 -19.58 -10.65
C GLU A 47 19.59 -18.14 -10.73
N LYS A 48 19.12 -17.38 -11.73
CA LYS A 48 19.41 -15.95 -11.81
C LYS A 48 18.74 -15.24 -10.64
N VAL A 49 19.55 -14.61 -9.81
CA VAL A 49 19.07 -13.87 -8.62
C VAL A 49 19.51 -12.42 -8.70
N PHE A 50 18.71 -11.55 -8.10
CA PHE A 50 19.15 -10.21 -7.75
C PHE A 50 19.79 -10.27 -6.37
N VAL A 51 20.87 -9.54 -6.18
CA VAL A 51 21.62 -9.53 -4.91
C VAL A 51 21.84 -8.11 -4.45
N ASP A 52 21.72 -7.89 -3.15
CA ASP A 52 22.15 -6.67 -2.48
C ASP A 52 22.74 -6.98 -1.09
N MET A 53 23.02 -5.93 -0.31
CA MET A 53 23.55 -6.07 1.05
C MET A 53 22.68 -5.41 2.12
N GLU A 54 21.59 -4.71 1.75
CA GLU A 54 20.86 -3.85 2.68
C GLU A 54 19.38 -4.21 2.88
N SER A 55 18.73 -4.93 1.95
CA SER A 55 17.27 -5.05 1.94
C SER A 55 16.70 -5.74 3.19
N SER A 56 17.32 -6.81 3.67
CA SER A 56 16.83 -7.53 4.87
C SER A 56 16.89 -6.64 6.11
N GLY A 57 18.03 -6.01 6.36
CA GLY A 57 18.23 -5.10 7.49
C GLY A 57 17.33 -3.86 7.44
N PHE A 58 17.14 -3.28 6.25
CA PHE A 58 16.18 -2.19 6.07
C PHE A 58 14.74 -2.61 6.40
N PHE A 59 14.32 -3.78 5.91
CA PHE A 59 12.97 -4.28 6.17
C PHE A 59 12.74 -4.58 7.64
N GLU A 60 13.69 -5.24 8.30
CA GLU A 60 13.61 -5.59 9.73
C GLU A 60 13.54 -4.33 10.60
N ALA A 61 14.40 -3.35 10.34
CA ALA A 61 14.38 -2.07 11.07
C ALA A 61 13.07 -1.28 10.83
N SER A 62 12.56 -1.27 9.60
CA SER A 62 11.33 -0.56 9.24
C SER A 62 10.08 -1.23 9.84
N SER A 63 10.08 -2.56 9.95
CA SER A 63 8.96 -3.35 10.47
C SER A 63 8.67 -3.11 11.96
N VAL A 64 9.61 -2.48 12.68
CA VAL A 64 9.39 -2.00 14.05
C VAL A 64 8.32 -0.89 14.09
N PHE A 65 8.21 -0.09 13.03
CA PHE A 65 7.35 1.09 12.98
C PHE A 65 6.19 0.97 12.00
N PHE A 66 6.34 0.17 10.95
CA PHE A 66 5.42 0.11 9.82
C PHE A 66 4.97 -1.31 9.52
N GLY A 67 3.71 -1.46 9.10
CA GLY A 67 3.24 -2.69 8.49
C GLY A 67 3.86 -2.90 7.10
N PRO A 68 3.92 -4.15 6.60
CA PRO A 68 4.47 -4.45 5.28
C PRO A 68 3.81 -3.67 4.13
N ASP A 69 2.54 -3.26 4.28
CA ASP A 69 1.75 -2.42 3.37
C ASP A 69 2.29 -0.99 3.17
N ARG A 70 3.29 -0.62 3.99
CA ARG A 70 3.91 0.71 4.01
C ARG A 70 5.42 0.65 3.84
N ILE A 71 5.99 -0.52 3.61
CA ILE A 71 7.42 -0.71 3.37
C ILE A 71 7.61 -1.07 1.90
N PHE A 72 8.32 -0.22 1.17
CA PHE A 72 8.62 -0.44 -0.25
C PHE A 72 10.13 -0.43 -0.45
N ILE A 73 10.62 -1.42 -1.19
CA ILE A 73 12.05 -1.52 -1.53
C ILE A 73 12.16 -1.42 -3.06
N ILE A 74 12.77 -0.34 -3.52
CA ILE A 74 12.99 -0.06 -4.95
C ILE A 74 14.49 -0.17 -5.22
N LYS A 75 14.86 -0.95 -6.24
CA LYS A 75 16.26 -1.19 -6.60
C LYS A 75 16.54 -0.79 -8.05
N ILE A 76 17.72 -0.22 -8.28
CA ILE A 76 18.25 0.06 -9.61
C ILE A 76 19.40 -0.92 -9.85
N LEU A 77 19.31 -1.75 -10.90
CA LEU A 77 20.35 -2.71 -11.22
C LEU A 77 21.64 -1.98 -11.62
N SER A 78 22.70 -2.14 -10.84
CA SER A 78 23.97 -1.45 -11.02
C SER A 78 24.90 -2.16 -12.00
N ASP A 79 25.05 -3.47 -11.84
CA ASP A 79 26.00 -4.34 -12.53
C ASP A 79 25.55 -5.81 -12.49
N PHE A 80 26.38 -6.71 -12.99
CA PHE A 80 26.15 -8.16 -13.05
C PHE A 80 27.19 -8.94 -12.23
N LEU A 81 27.41 -8.52 -10.97
CA LEU A 81 28.38 -9.10 -10.02
C LEU A 81 29.84 -8.94 -10.48
N GLU A 82 30.12 -7.88 -11.24
CA GLU A 82 31.44 -7.65 -11.83
C GLU A 82 32.34 -6.86 -10.87
N LYS A 83 33.48 -7.46 -10.50
CA LYS A 83 34.47 -6.82 -9.65
C LYS A 83 34.99 -5.53 -10.28
N ASN A 84 35.00 -4.43 -9.52
CA ASN A 84 35.50 -3.10 -9.91
C ASN A 84 34.73 -2.40 -11.06
N SER A 85 33.54 -2.86 -11.44
CA SER A 85 32.71 -2.22 -12.47
C SER A 85 32.02 -0.93 -11.99
N ILE A 86 31.86 -0.78 -10.67
CA ILE A 86 31.11 0.32 -10.05
C ILE A 86 31.98 1.54 -9.78
N THR A 87 31.62 2.67 -10.39
CA THR A 87 32.25 3.98 -10.14
C THR A 87 31.24 4.98 -9.59
N LYS A 88 31.71 6.01 -8.88
CA LYS A 88 30.87 7.11 -8.38
C LYS A 88 30.05 7.78 -9.49
N ASN A 89 30.65 7.95 -10.67
CA ASN A 89 30.00 8.60 -11.81
C ASN A 89 28.90 7.71 -12.41
N LEU A 90 29.14 6.40 -12.48
CA LEU A 90 28.11 5.43 -12.88
C LEU A 90 26.90 5.50 -11.95
N ILE A 91 27.11 5.42 -10.64
CA ILE A 91 26.02 5.47 -9.66
C ILE A 91 25.24 6.78 -9.76
N ARG A 92 25.93 7.93 -9.83
CA ARG A 92 25.26 9.24 -10.02
C ARG A 92 24.38 9.27 -11.27
N ARG A 93 24.88 8.72 -12.37
CA ARG A 93 24.13 8.63 -13.63
C ARG A 93 22.89 7.74 -13.48
N LEU A 94 23.05 6.53 -12.93
CA LEU A 94 21.96 5.59 -12.72
C LEU A 94 20.83 6.15 -11.85
N VAL A 95 21.19 6.86 -10.78
CA VAL A 95 20.22 7.56 -9.92
C VAL A 95 19.54 8.68 -10.68
N LYS A 96 20.29 9.53 -11.38
CA LYS A 96 19.75 10.65 -12.17
C LYS A 96 18.75 10.18 -13.24
N GLU A 97 19.03 9.07 -13.90
CA GLU A 97 18.16 8.47 -14.93
C GLU A 97 16.84 7.90 -14.39
N ASN A 98 16.78 7.61 -13.08
CA ASN A 98 15.63 6.92 -12.48
C ASN A 98 14.90 7.74 -11.39
N VAL A 99 15.46 8.86 -10.93
CA VAL A 99 14.88 9.66 -9.83
C VAL A 99 13.45 10.12 -10.13
N LEU A 100 13.15 10.54 -11.36
CA LEU A 100 11.80 10.97 -11.74
C LEU A 100 10.79 9.82 -11.71
N LYS A 101 11.22 8.58 -11.98
CA LYS A 101 10.35 7.40 -11.87
C LYS A 101 10.04 7.10 -10.40
N ILE A 102 11.03 7.26 -9.52
CA ILE A 102 10.85 7.10 -8.07
C ILE A 102 9.89 8.18 -7.53
N GLU A 103 10.06 9.43 -7.98
CA GLU A 103 9.17 10.54 -7.63
C GLU A 103 7.73 10.26 -8.07
N ASP A 104 7.51 9.79 -9.30
CA ASP A 104 6.19 9.39 -9.79
C ASP A 104 5.56 8.26 -8.96
N PHE A 105 6.35 7.24 -8.58
CA PHE A 105 5.90 6.18 -7.68
C PHE A 105 5.42 6.74 -6.34
N LEU A 106 6.20 7.62 -5.72
CA LEU A 106 5.87 8.25 -4.43
C LEU A 106 4.62 9.12 -4.55
N ASN A 107 4.51 9.92 -5.61
CA ASN A 107 3.35 10.77 -5.85
C ASN A 107 2.07 9.96 -6.02
N ARG A 108 2.11 8.83 -6.75
CA ARG A 108 0.97 7.92 -6.86
C ARG A 108 0.56 7.34 -5.51
N ARG A 109 1.51 7.05 -4.61
CA ARG A 109 1.21 6.58 -3.26
C ARG A 109 0.60 7.68 -2.38
N VAL A 110 1.13 8.89 -2.46
CA VAL A 110 0.58 10.04 -1.72
C VAL A 110 -0.84 10.34 -2.23
N LEU A 111 -1.07 10.32 -3.53
CA LEU A 111 -2.41 10.50 -4.11
C LEU A 111 -3.38 9.41 -3.68
N SER A 112 -2.95 8.13 -3.68
CA SER A 112 -3.77 7.02 -3.19
C SER A 112 -4.06 7.11 -1.69
N SER A 113 -3.22 7.80 -0.90
CA SER A 113 -3.51 8.15 0.50
C SER A 113 -4.33 9.42 0.69
N LYS A 114 -4.27 10.38 -0.24
CA LYS A 114 -5.01 11.66 -0.19
C LYS A 114 -6.46 11.48 -0.58
N THR A 115 -6.76 10.53 -1.47
CA THR A 115 -8.04 9.85 -1.41
C THR A 115 -8.00 8.97 -0.17
N ASN A 116 -8.33 9.52 0.99
CA ASN A 116 -8.84 8.70 2.09
C ASN A 116 -10.36 8.70 1.93
N PRO A 117 -10.97 7.85 1.07
CA PRO A 117 -12.39 7.56 1.12
C PRO A 117 -12.87 7.41 2.56
N THR A 118 -12.00 6.84 3.40
CA THR A 118 -12.18 6.58 4.81
C THR A 118 -12.54 7.82 5.62
N GLU A 119 -11.88 8.97 5.49
CA GLU A 119 -12.16 10.12 6.39
C GLU A 119 -13.52 10.76 6.12
N GLU A 120 -13.83 11.07 4.87
CA GLU A 120 -15.14 11.62 4.50
C GLU A 120 -16.26 10.60 4.73
N SER A 121 -16.02 9.32 4.42
CA SER A 121 -16.98 8.24 4.70
C SER A 121 -17.19 8.05 6.21
N ASN A 122 -16.15 8.22 7.02
CA ASN A 122 -16.22 8.15 8.48
C ASN A 122 -17.06 9.30 9.03
N LEU A 123 -16.82 10.52 8.56
CA LEU A 123 -17.59 11.69 8.99
C LEU A 123 -19.07 11.57 8.60
N LEU A 124 -19.33 11.13 7.36
CA LEU A 124 -20.68 10.90 6.86
C LEU A 124 -21.40 9.79 7.64
N SER A 125 -20.75 8.64 7.85
CA SER A 125 -21.35 7.54 8.61
C SER A 125 -21.62 7.94 10.05
N LYS A 126 -20.70 8.69 10.67
CA LYS A 126 -20.84 9.17 12.05
C LYS A 126 -22.06 10.07 12.20
N LYS A 127 -22.23 11.07 11.31
CA LYS A 127 -23.40 11.98 11.33
C LYS A 127 -24.72 11.21 11.21
N ILE A 128 -24.82 10.29 10.26
CA ILE A 128 -26.03 9.48 10.06
C ILE A 128 -26.27 8.58 11.28
N SER A 129 -25.25 7.91 11.79
CA SER A 129 -25.34 7.06 12.97
C SER A 129 -25.85 7.79 14.21
N GLU A 130 -25.38 9.01 14.45
CA GLU A 130 -25.80 9.84 15.58
C GLU A 130 -27.27 10.26 15.45
N ASN A 131 -27.69 10.69 14.26
CA ASN A 131 -29.05 11.17 14.04
C ASN A 131 -30.12 10.06 14.09
N PHE A 132 -29.73 8.82 13.83
CA PHE A 132 -30.62 7.66 13.77
C PHE A 132 -30.47 6.74 15.00
N GLN A 133 -29.63 7.12 15.97
CA GLN A 133 -29.36 6.38 17.21
C GLN A 133 -28.94 4.93 16.97
N PHE A 134 -28.08 4.70 15.97
CA PHE A 134 -27.59 3.37 15.65
C PHE A 134 -26.74 2.78 16.77
N THR A 135 -26.84 1.46 16.96
CA THR A 135 -25.94 0.73 17.84
C THR A 135 -24.52 0.77 17.28
N LYS A 136 -23.53 0.54 18.14
CA LYS A 136 -22.11 0.48 17.74
C LYS A 136 -21.89 -0.47 16.55
N THR A 137 -22.53 -1.64 16.57
CA THR A 137 -22.46 -2.63 15.48
C THR A 137 -23.05 -2.10 14.18
N GLN A 138 -24.22 -1.46 14.24
CA GLN A 138 -24.87 -0.87 13.06
C GLN A 138 -24.02 0.24 12.45
N SER A 139 -23.44 1.11 13.29
CA SER A 139 -22.54 2.18 12.85
C SER A 139 -21.29 1.63 12.16
N ILE A 140 -20.69 0.56 12.69
CA ILE A 140 -19.56 -0.12 12.05
C ILE A 140 -19.97 -0.72 10.69
N GLN A 141 -21.14 -1.37 10.61
CA GLN A 141 -21.62 -1.95 9.36
C GLN A 141 -21.91 -0.89 8.28
N LEU A 142 -22.55 0.21 8.66
CA LEU A 142 -22.79 1.34 7.77
C LEU A 142 -21.48 1.92 7.25
N ASN A 143 -20.54 2.20 8.15
CA ASN A 143 -19.23 2.72 7.79
C ASN A 143 -18.51 1.84 6.76
N LYS A 144 -18.43 0.53 7.02
CA LYS A 144 -17.83 -0.44 6.09
C LYS A 144 -18.49 -0.41 4.70
N LYS A 145 -19.83 -0.31 4.64
CA LYS A 145 -20.56 -0.26 3.37
C LYS A 145 -20.33 1.04 2.61
N ILE A 146 -20.31 2.20 3.29
CA ILE A 146 -20.01 3.49 2.66
C ILE A 146 -18.59 3.51 2.11
N ILE A 147 -17.60 3.04 2.88
CA ILE A 147 -16.21 2.91 2.42
C ILE A 147 -16.16 2.02 1.18
N SER A 148 -16.81 0.85 1.23
CA SER A 148 -16.82 -0.08 0.09
C SER A 148 -17.43 0.54 -1.16
N TYR A 149 -18.55 1.28 -1.02
CA TYR A 149 -19.16 2.01 -2.14
C TYR A 149 -18.21 3.05 -2.72
N ASN A 150 -17.57 3.85 -1.86
CA ASN A 150 -16.66 4.91 -2.29
C ASN A 150 -15.42 4.32 -3.00
N VAL A 151 -14.88 3.21 -2.51
CA VAL A 151 -13.79 2.48 -3.18
C VAL A 151 -14.20 1.98 -4.57
N ARG A 152 -15.39 1.38 -4.71
CA ARG A 152 -15.89 0.88 -6.01
C ARG A 152 -16.17 2.00 -7.01
N ASN A 153 -16.80 3.08 -6.55
CA ASN A 153 -17.33 4.12 -7.42
C ASN A 153 -16.44 5.36 -7.54
N LYS A 154 -15.34 5.43 -6.76
CA LYS A 154 -14.44 6.59 -6.64
C LYS A 154 -15.17 7.90 -6.29
N LYS A 155 -16.31 7.80 -5.59
CA LYS A 155 -17.13 8.94 -5.13
C LYS A 155 -17.99 8.54 -3.93
N LEU A 156 -18.33 9.53 -3.10
CA LEU A 156 -19.30 9.32 -2.01
C LEU A 156 -20.71 9.02 -2.55
N PRO A 157 -21.52 8.24 -1.83
CA PRO A 157 -22.90 7.97 -2.21
C PRO A 157 -23.76 9.23 -2.00
N GLY A 158 -23.92 10.03 -3.05
CA GLY A 158 -24.62 11.33 -2.98
C GLY A 158 -26.07 11.24 -2.48
N PHE A 159 -26.73 10.09 -2.66
CA PHE A 159 -28.07 9.86 -2.12
C PHE A 159 -28.13 9.89 -0.60
N LEU A 160 -26.99 9.71 0.10
CA LEU A 160 -26.94 9.75 1.56
C LEU A 160 -27.16 11.15 2.13
N ASN A 161 -26.99 12.20 1.33
CA ASN A 161 -27.20 13.58 1.75
C ASN A 161 -28.60 13.81 2.32
N LYS A 162 -29.63 13.09 1.82
CA LYS A 162 -31.01 13.18 2.32
C LYS A 162 -31.21 12.64 3.75
N TYR A 163 -30.24 11.89 4.26
CA TYR A 163 -30.27 11.35 5.62
C TYR A 163 -29.38 12.13 6.60
N ILE A 164 -28.54 13.06 6.12
CA ILE A 164 -27.60 13.77 7.00
C ILE A 164 -28.33 14.59 8.06
N ASP A 165 -29.44 15.25 7.71
CA ASP A 165 -30.16 16.15 8.62
C ASP A 165 -31.46 15.53 9.18
N LYS A 166 -31.76 14.28 8.83
CA LYS A 166 -32.98 13.60 9.27
C LYS A 166 -32.75 12.98 10.64
N LYS A 167 -33.66 13.21 11.59
CA LYS A 167 -33.71 12.49 12.88
C LYS A 167 -34.85 11.48 12.88
N THR A 168 -34.60 10.31 13.45
CA THR A 168 -35.64 9.28 13.61
C THR A 168 -36.39 9.47 14.93
N GLY A 169 -37.70 9.27 14.91
CA GLY A 169 -38.54 9.31 16.11
C GLY A 169 -38.47 8.02 16.95
N SER A 170 -37.98 6.91 16.38
CA SER A 170 -37.86 5.63 17.10
C SER A 170 -36.70 4.74 16.61
N LYS A 171 -36.24 3.82 17.46
CA LYS A 171 -35.24 2.79 17.10
C LYS A 171 -35.71 1.87 15.97
N GLN A 172 -37.01 1.63 15.85
CA GLN A 172 -37.57 0.75 14.82
C GLN A 172 -37.55 1.43 13.45
N GLU A 173 -37.90 2.71 13.39
CA GLU A 173 -37.75 3.55 12.20
C GLU A 173 -36.29 3.60 11.72
N GLY A 174 -35.33 3.79 12.64
CA GLY A 174 -33.91 3.78 12.31
C GLY A 174 -33.44 2.46 11.69
N LYS A 175 -33.92 1.31 12.19
CA LYS A 175 -33.58 -0.01 11.61
C LYS A 175 -34.12 -0.19 10.20
N THR A 176 -35.32 0.30 9.92
CA THR A 176 -35.91 0.24 8.57
C THR A 176 -35.08 1.08 7.59
N LEU A 177 -34.76 2.32 7.96
CA LEU A 177 -33.96 3.22 7.14
C LEU A 177 -32.54 2.68 6.92
N LEU A 178 -31.94 2.01 7.91
CA LEU A 178 -30.64 1.36 7.76
C LEU A 178 -30.66 0.27 6.69
N LYS A 179 -31.74 -0.53 6.62
CA LYS A 179 -31.89 -1.56 5.58
C LYS A 179 -32.01 -0.95 4.19
N GLU A 180 -32.79 0.13 4.04
CA GLU A 180 -32.90 0.87 2.79
C GLU A 180 -31.55 1.42 2.33
N ILE A 181 -30.80 2.04 3.25
CA ILE A 181 -29.45 2.54 2.99
C ILE A 181 -28.53 1.40 2.53
N PHE A 182 -28.60 0.22 3.17
CA PHE A 182 -27.76 -0.91 2.81
C PHE A 182 -28.04 -1.42 1.40
N SER A 183 -29.31 -1.50 1.00
CA SER A 183 -29.70 -1.89 -0.36
C SER A 183 -29.17 -0.90 -1.40
N ALA A 184 -29.33 0.40 -1.16
CA ALA A 184 -28.86 1.44 -2.07
C ALA A 184 -27.33 1.56 -2.15
N LEU A 185 -26.58 1.04 -1.17
CA LEU A 185 -25.11 0.96 -1.19
C LEU A 185 -24.59 -0.29 -1.92
N GLU A 186 -25.46 -1.23 -2.30
CA GLU A 186 -25.11 -2.44 -3.05
C GLU A 186 -25.31 -2.28 -4.56
N GLU A 187 -26.14 -1.32 -5.00
CA GLU A 187 -26.24 -0.84 -6.40
C GLU A 187 -24.99 -0.05 -6.83
#